data_AF-A0A7X5U3V5-F1
#
_entry.id   AF-A0A7X5U3V5-F1
#
_cell.length_a   1.000
_cell.length_b   1.000
_cell.length_c   1.000
_cell.angle_alpha   90.00
_cell.angle_beta   90.00
_cell.angle_gamma   90.00
#
_symmetry.space_group_name_H-M   'P 1'
#
loop_
_entity.id
_entity.type
_entity.pdbx_description
1 polymer ?
#
loop_
_entity_poly.entity_id
_entity_poly.type
_entity_poly.pdbx_seq_one_letter_code
_entity_poly.pdbx_strand_id
1 'polypeptide(L)'
;MSRVVQNTLVLLIGLSAGLLVVKGTYLNFVKPGLLPWLIAAAVLLVVLGLAGFLADARHGAAEHHHHGGTAWLLLIPVALTAFVAVPAMGVVGATPESPAAAQPHLRPFPPLPADGTVSLPELLMRAAADSTKSLDNQSISTTGFVMGDDLARVVIICCAADAQLARVHLSGNVSGHPDDTWLRIEGRVIPGSSNPSTHFIPTLEVTRATPIPKPANTYAY
;
A
#
# COMPACT_ATOMS: atom_id res chain seq x y z
N MET A 1 -19.69 -0.37 27.80
CA MET A 1 -19.69 -1.45 26.80
C MET A 1 -19.93 -2.77 27.54
N SER A 2 -20.89 -3.61 27.12
CA SER A 2 -21.13 -4.90 27.80
C SER A 2 -20.00 -5.89 27.50
N ARG A 3 -19.71 -6.81 28.43
CA ARG A 3 -18.68 -7.85 28.25
C ARG A 3 -18.93 -8.69 27.00
N VAL A 4 -20.20 -9.00 26.73
CA VAL A 4 -20.64 -9.70 25.51
C VAL A 4 -20.27 -8.92 24.24
N VAL A 5 -20.57 -7.62 24.18
CA VAL A 5 -20.22 -6.78 23.00
C VAL A 5 -18.71 -6.67 22.84
N GLN A 6 -17.97 -6.50 23.93
CA GLN A 6 -16.51 -6.45 23.91
C GLN A 6 -15.88 -7.75 23.38
N ASN A 7 -16.28 -8.90 23.92
CA ASN A 7 -15.75 -10.21 23.52
C ASN A 7 -16.15 -10.55 22.07
N THR A 8 -17.35 -10.16 21.66
CA THR A 8 -17.81 -10.29 20.27
C THR A 8 -16.96 -9.44 19.33
N LEU A 9 -16.74 -8.16 19.63
CA LEU A 9 -15.91 -7.28 18.81
C LEU A 9 -14.48 -7.82 18.65
N VAL A 10 -13.85 -8.22 19.74
CA VAL A 10 -12.49 -8.78 19.74
C VAL A 10 -12.41 -10.02 18.86
N LEU A 11 -13.38 -10.95 18.99
CA LEU A 11 -13.44 -12.16 18.19
C LEU A 11 -13.63 -11.85 16.70
N LEU A 12 -14.56 -10.95 16.35
CA LEU A 12 -14.88 -10.60 14.97
C LEU A 12 -13.72 -9.89 14.27
N ILE A 13 -12.98 -9.03 14.98
CA ILE A 13 -11.75 -8.38 14.46
C ILE A 13 -10.68 -9.45 14.19
N GLY A 14 -10.47 -10.38 15.13
CA GLY A 14 -9.52 -11.48 14.95
C GLY A 14 -9.86 -12.38 13.76
N LEU A 15 -11.14 -12.77 13.63
CA LEU A 15 -11.62 -13.58 12.50
C LEU A 15 -11.49 -12.84 11.16
N SER A 16 -11.83 -11.55 11.13
CA SER A 16 -11.69 -10.72 9.93
C SER A 16 -10.23 -10.61 9.48
N ALA A 17 -9.30 -10.36 10.42
CA ALA A 17 -7.87 -10.34 10.12
C ALA A 17 -7.38 -11.71 9.61
N GLY A 18 -7.85 -12.81 10.21
CA GLY A 18 -7.56 -14.16 9.72
C GLY A 18 -8.07 -14.41 8.30
N LEU A 19 -9.29 -13.96 7.97
CA LEU A 19 -9.85 -14.06 6.62
C LEU A 19 -9.03 -13.28 5.58
N LEU A 20 -8.54 -12.09 5.92
CA LEU A 20 -7.67 -11.30 5.03
C LEU A 20 -6.34 -12.01 4.76
N VAL A 21 -5.78 -12.68 5.76
CA VAL A 21 -4.56 -13.49 5.62
C VAL A 21 -4.83 -14.67 4.69
N VAL A 22 -5.91 -15.43 4.92
CA VAL A 22 -6.27 -16.61 4.12
C VAL A 22 -6.52 -16.23 2.66
N LYS A 23 -7.17 -15.09 2.41
CA LYS A 23 -7.44 -14.58 1.05
C LYS A 23 -6.24 -13.93 0.37
N GLY A 24 -5.16 -13.64 1.10
CA GLY A 24 -4.01 -12.88 0.58
C GLY A 24 -4.30 -11.38 0.32
N THR A 25 -5.50 -10.89 0.63
CA THR A 25 -5.90 -9.49 0.40
C THR A 25 -5.26 -8.53 1.41
N TYR A 26 -4.58 -9.04 2.44
CA TYR A 26 -3.83 -8.23 3.39
C TYR A 26 -2.75 -7.34 2.73
N LEU A 27 -2.25 -7.74 1.55
CA LEU A 27 -1.26 -6.96 0.78
C LEU A 27 -1.78 -5.62 0.29
N ASN A 28 -3.12 -5.46 0.21
CA ASN A 28 -3.76 -4.19 -0.07
C ASN A 28 -3.68 -3.20 1.10
N PHE A 29 -3.24 -3.67 2.29
CA PHE A 29 -3.25 -2.89 3.51
C PHE A 29 -1.92 -2.89 4.27
N VAL A 30 -1.14 -3.96 4.19
CA VAL A 30 0.03 -4.17 5.06
C VAL A 30 1.19 -4.73 4.25
N LYS A 31 2.40 -4.30 4.60
CA LYS A 31 3.65 -4.80 3.99
C LYS A 31 3.82 -6.32 4.20
N PRO A 32 4.25 -7.09 3.18
CA PRO A 32 4.43 -8.54 3.28
C PRO A 32 5.23 -9.02 4.51
N GLY A 33 6.27 -8.28 4.90
CA GLY A 33 7.13 -8.64 6.05
C GLY A 33 6.43 -8.62 7.42
N LEU A 34 5.25 -8.00 7.51
CA LEU A 34 4.45 -7.95 8.74
C LEU A 34 3.40 -9.07 8.82
N LEU A 35 3.30 -9.94 7.81
CA LEU A 35 2.43 -11.10 7.80
C LEU A 35 2.52 -11.96 9.09
N PRO A 36 3.71 -12.35 9.60
CA PRO A 36 3.76 -13.19 10.81
C PRO A 36 3.18 -12.49 12.04
N TRP A 37 3.38 -11.17 12.15
CA TRP A 37 2.81 -10.36 13.23
C TRP A 37 1.29 -10.21 13.09
N LEU A 38 0.79 -10.08 11.86
CA LEU A 38 -0.65 -10.06 11.58
C LEU A 38 -1.31 -11.38 11.96
N ILE A 39 -0.68 -12.52 11.64
CA ILE A 39 -1.16 -13.84 12.04
C ILE A 39 -1.18 -13.97 13.56
N ALA A 40 -0.10 -13.59 14.24
CA ALA A 40 -0.02 -13.64 15.70
C ALA A 40 -1.12 -12.78 16.36
N ALA A 41 -1.36 -11.58 15.85
CA ALA A 41 -2.42 -10.71 16.33
C ALA A 41 -3.81 -11.31 16.08
N ALA A 42 -4.07 -11.86 14.90
CA ALA A 42 -5.34 -12.51 14.59
C ALA A 42 -5.62 -13.68 15.54
N VAL A 43 -4.63 -14.55 15.75
CA VAL A 43 -4.72 -15.68 16.70
C VAL A 43 -4.97 -15.20 18.11
N LEU A 44 -4.20 -14.21 18.58
CA LEU A 44 -4.34 -13.65 19.92
C LEU A 44 -5.76 -13.08 20.15
N LEU A 45 -6.29 -12.32 19.19
CA LEU A 45 -7.63 -11.75 19.29
C LEU A 45 -8.72 -12.84 19.29
N VAL A 46 -8.57 -13.88 18.47
CA VAL A 46 -9.50 -15.02 18.49
C VAL A 46 -9.46 -15.75 19.85
N VAL A 47 -8.26 -16.02 20.37
CA VAL A 47 -8.09 -16.68 21.67
C VAL A 47 -8.67 -15.84 22.81
N LEU A 48 -8.42 -14.53 22.83
CA LEU A 48 -8.96 -13.62 23.84
C LEU A 48 -10.49 -13.52 23.77
N GLY A 49 -11.06 -13.44 22.56
CA GLY A 49 -12.50 -13.44 22.36
C GLY A 49 -13.15 -14.72 22.89
N LEU A 50 -12.60 -15.89 22.53
CA LEU A 50 -13.08 -17.20 23.00
C LEU A 50 -12.92 -17.37 24.52
N ALA A 51 -11.77 -16.96 25.08
CA ALA A 51 -11.53 -17.01 26.51
C ALA A 51 -12.54 -16.14 27.29
N GLY A 52 -12.89 -14.97 26.75
CA GLY A 52 -13.92 -14.10 27.32
C GLY A 52 -15.30 -14.78 27.38
N PHE A 53 -15.72 -15.43 26.28
CA PHE A 53 -16.98 -16.19 26.27
C PHE A 53 -16.97 -17.38 27.24
N LEU A 54 -15.86 -18.12 27.31
CA LEU A 54 -15.72 -19.25 28.24
C LEU A 54 -15.72 -18.78 29.70
N ALA A 55 -15.11 -17.63 30.00
CA ALA A 55 -15.14 -17.04 31.32
C ALA A 55 -16.56 -16.59 31.69
N ASP A 56 -17.27 -15.90 30.79
CA ASP A 56 -18.66 -15.48 31.03
C ASP A 56 -19.59 -16.70 31.24
N ALA A 57 -19.37 -17.80 30.51
CA ALA A 57 -20.13 -19.04 30.69
C ALA A 57 -19.85 -19.75 32.03
N ARG A 58 -18.60 -19.70 32.52
CA ARG A 58 -18.20 -20.34 33.79
C ARG A 58 -18.66 -19.59 35.04
N HIS A 59 -18.83 -18.27 34.97
CA HIS A 59 -19.20 -17.45 36.12
C HIS A 59 -20.73 -17.30 36.29
N GLY A 60 -21.55 -18.01 35.51
CA GLY A 60 -23.00 -18.01 35.63
C GLY A 60 -23.59 -16.63 35.41
N ALA A 61 -23.85 -16.27 34.15
CA ALA A 61 -24.46 -14.98 33.83
C ALA A 61 -25.85 -14.87 34.47
N ALA A 62 -25.98 -13.99 35.48
CA ALA A 62 -27.26 -13.49 35.93
C ALA A 62 -28.00 -12.91 34.70
N GLU A 63 -29.21 -13.41 34.47
CA GLU A 63 -30.08 -12.93 33.39
C GLU A 63 -30.30 -11.43 33.49
N HIS A 64 -29.85 -10.71 32.47
CA HIS A 64 -30.46 -9.43 32.11
C HIS A 64 -30.79 -9.47 30.63
N HIS A 65 -32.05 -9.77 30.35
CA HIS A 65 -32.69 -9.55 29.06
C HIS A 65 -32.61 -8.05 28.72
N HIS A 66 -31.75 -7.68 27.78
CA HIS A 66 -31.89 -6.42 27.06
C HIS A 66 -31.77 -6.68 25.56
N HIS A 67 -32.84 -6.30 24.86
CA HIS A 67 -33.07 -6.42 23.44
C HIS A 67 -31.89 -5.88 22.62
N GLY A 68 -31.01 -6.77 22.18
CA GLY A 68 -29.79 -6.44 21.46
C GLY A 68 -29.93 -6.50 19.94
N GLY A 69 -30.93 -5.84 19.35
CA GLY A 69 -31.08 -5.78 17.88
C GLY A 69 -29.84 -5.19 17.18
N THR A 70 -29.06 -4.38 17.88
CA THR A 70 -27.80 -3.77 17.42
C THR A 70 -26.60 -4.70 17.46
N ALA A 71 -26.59 -5.80 18.23
CA ALA A 71 -25.47 -6.74 18.24
C ALA A 71 -25.33 -7.48 16.90
N TRP A 72 -26.44 -7.66 16.17
CA TRP A 72 -26.44 -8.21 14.82
C TRP A 72 -25.72 -7.29 13.81
N LEU A 73 -25.68 -5.97 14.06
CA LEU A 73 -24.89 -5.03 13.22
C LEU A 73 -23.39 -5.34 13.27
N LEU A 74 -22.89 -6.05 14.29
CA LEU A 74 -21.49 -6.47 14.33
C LEU A 74 -21.16 -7.60 13.35
N LEU A 75 -22.16 -8.36 12.89
CA LEU A 75 -21.98 -9.30 11.78
C LEU A 75 -21.74 -8.56 10.46
N ILE A 76 -22.14 -7.28 10.35
CA ILE A 76 -21.94 -6.49 9.13
C ILE A 76 -20.44 -6.32 8.82
N PRO A 77 -19.56 -5.82 9.73
CA PRO A 77 -18.12 -5.78 9.47
C PRO A 77 -17.52 -7.11 9.01
N VAL A 78 -17.93 -8.24 9.59
CA VAL A 78 -17.42 -9.57 9.21
C VAL A 78 -17.97 -10.04 7.87
N ALA A 79 -19.25 -9.80 7.62
CA ALA A 79 -19.84 -10.06 6.30
C ALA A 79 -19.18 -9.16 5.23
N LEU A 80 -18.89 -7.89 5.55
CA LEU A 80 -18.19 -6.99 4.64
C LEU A 80 -16.78 -7.50 4.33
N THR A 81 -15.98 -7.94 5.30
CA THR A 81 -14.65 -8.51 4.99
C THR A 81 -14.72 -9.87 4.28
N ALA A 82 -15.76 -10.65 4.54
CA ALA A 82 -15.99 -11.94 3.89
C ALA A 82 -16.50 -11.80 2.44
N PHE A 83 -17.34 -10.81 2.14
CA PHE A 83 -18.03 -10.70 0.85
C PHE A 83 -17.62 -9.48 0.01
N VAL A 84 -17.08 -8.42 0.63
CA VAL A 84 -16.61 -7.22 -0.07
C VAL A 84 -15.09 -7.30 -0.20
N ALA A 85 -14.62 -7.63 -1.41
CA ALA A 85 -13.22 -7.48 -1.75
C ALA A 85 -12.93 -5.97 -1.91
N VAL A 86 -12.13 -5.41 -1.01
CA VAL A 86 -11.57 -4.07 -1.21
C VAL A 86 -10.50 -4.21 -2.29
N PRO A 87 -10.71 -3.65 -3.50
CA PRO A 87 -9.69 -3.68 -4.54
C PRO A 87 -8.47 -2.87 -4.08
N ALA A 88 -7.30 -3.17 -4.65
CA ALA A 88 -6.14 -2.32 -4.45
C ALA A 88 -6.49 -0.87 -4.84
N MET A 89 -5.97 0.10 -4.08
CA MET A 89 -6.24 1.52 -4.30
C MET A 89 -5.80 1.91 -5.72
N GLY A 90 -6.74 2.41 -6.51
CA GLY A 90 -6.50 2.92 -7.86
C GLY A 90 -6.20 4.42 -7.85
N VAL A 91 -6.13 5.00 -9.05
CA VAL A 91 -5.79 6.41 -9.33
C VAL A 91 -6.52 7.42 -8.42
N VAL A 92 -7.80 7.22 -8.15
CA VAL A 92 -8.67 8.14 -7.38
C VAL A 92 -8.34 8.17 -5.88
N GLY A 93 -7.79 7.09 -5.32
CA GLY A 93 -7.41 7.02 -3.90
C GLY A 93 -5.98 7.50 -3.63
N ALA A 94 -5.23 7.80 -4.69
CA ALA A 94 -3.79 8.00 -4.63
C ALA A 94 -3.38 9.48 -4.69
N THR A 95 -4.31 10.43 -4.88
CA THR A 95 -4.02 11.87 -4.97
C THR A 95 -3.58 12.40 -3.60
N PRO A 96 -2.29 12.66 -3.36
CA PRO A 96 -1.87 13.25 -2.11
C PRO A 96 -2.04 14.77 -2.22
N GLU A 97 -2.59 15.39 -1.18
CA GLU A 97 -2.33 16.80 -0.91
C GLU A 97 -0.86 16.88 -0.50
N SER A 98 0.02 17.27 -1.42
CA SER A 98 1.47 17.23 -1.18
C SER A 98 1.84 18.39 -0.25
N PRO A 99 2.24 18.15 1.03
CA PRO A 99 2.92 19.18 1.79
C PRO A 99 4.21 19.56 1.07
N ALA A 100 4.69 20.79 1.27
CA ALA A 100 5.97 21.24 0.75
C ALA A 100 7.05 20.23 1.18
N ALA A 101 7.62 19.51 0.21
CA ALA A 101 8.65 18.52 0.48
C ALA A 101 9.85 19.22 1.12
N ALA A 102 10.22 18.79 2.33
CA ALA A 102 11.45 19.22 2.96
C ALA A 102 12.64 18.86 2.05
N GLN A 103 13.67 19.70 2.01
CA GLN A 103 14.85 19.43 1.20
C GLN A 103 15.49 18.10 1.63
N PRO A 104 15.68 17.13 0.72
CA PRO A 104 16.31 15.86 1.07
C PRO A 104 17.79 16.06 1.43
N HIS A 105 18.26 15.31 2.43
CA HIS A 105 19.69 15.23 2.71
C HIS A 105 20.39 14.36 1.67
N LEU A 106 21.39 14.95 1.00
CA LEU A 106 22.23 14.24 0.03
C LEU A 106 23.02 13.13 0.72
N ARG A 107 22.99 11.93 0.14
CA ARG A 107 23.75 10.76 0.59
C ARG A 107 24.13 9.88 -0.58
N PRO A 108 25.22 9.10 -0.49
CA PRO A 108 25.57 8.16 -1.54
C PRO A 108 24.59 6.98 -1.55
N PHE A 109 24.17 6.56 -2.74
CA PHE A 109 23.40 5.33 -2.95
C PHE A 109 24.28 4.19 -3.48
N PRO A 110 23.89 2.92 -3.27
CA PRO A 110 24.54 1.79 -3.91
C PRO A 110 24.52 1.90 -5.44
N PRO A 111 25.47 1.29 -6.17
CA PRO A 111 25.45 1.28 -7.64
C PRO A 111 24.16 0.66 -8.18
N LEU A 112 23.76 1.07 -9.37
CA LEU A 112 22.59 0.51 -10.03
C LEU A 112 22.80 -0.98 -10.36
N PRO A 113 21.73 -1.79 -10.32
CA PRO A 113 21.75 -3.14 -10.87
C PRO A 113 22.19 -3.16 -12.34
N ALA A 114 22.87 -4.24 -12.76
CA ALA A 114 23.40 -4.36 -14.12
C ALA A 114 22.32 -4.37 -15.21
N ASP A 115 21.10 -4.76 -14.86
CA ASP A 115 19.91 -4.74 -15.73
C ASP A 115 19.18 -3.40 -15.73
N GLY A 116 19.62 -2.43 -14.92
CA GLY A 116 19.01 -1.10 -14.82
C GLY A 116 17.61 -1.09 -14.21
N THR A 117 17.17 -2.20 -13.62
CA THR A 117 15.83 -2.29 -13.01
C THR A 117 15.81 -1.53 -11.69
N VAL A 118 14.96 -0.50 -11.60
CA VAL A 118 14.83 0.35 -10.41
C VAL A 118 13.35 0.49 -10.07
N SER A 119 13.00 0.28 -8.80
CA SER A 119 11.64 0.53 -8.34
C SER A 119 11.31 2.02 -8.42
N LEU A 120 10.06 2.37 -8.74
CA LEU A 120 9.68 3.78 -8.87
C LEU A 120 9.99 4.62 -7.61
N PRO A 121 9.78 4.12 -6.37
CA PRO A 121 10.14 4.87 -5.17
C PRO A 121 11.66 5.08 -5.02
N GLU A 122 12.45 4.05 -5.34
CA GLU A 122 13.91 4.16 -5.32
C GLU A 122 14.41 5.17 -6.35
N LEU A 123 13.80 5.22 -7.54
CA LEU A 123 14.08 6.22 -8.57
C LEU A 123 13.87 7.63 -8.02
N LEU A 124 12.72 7.91 -7.38
CA LEU A 124 12.43 9.20 -6.78
C LEU A 124 13.45 9.56 -5.69
N MET A 125 13.75 8.61 -4.79
CA MET A 125 14.73 8.81 -3.73
C MET A 125 16.13 9.10 -4.26
N ARG A 126 16.57 8.38 -5.30
CA ARG A 126 17.86 8.62 -5.95
C ARG A 126 17.88 9.96 -6.67
N ALA A 127 16.84 10.28 -7.44
CA ALA A 127 16.75 11.55 -8.17
C ALA A 127 16.79 12.77 -7.24
N ALA A 128 16.22 12.66 -6.04
CA ALA A 128 16.12 13.76 -5.09
C ALA A 128 17.30 13.83 -4.09
N ALA A 129 17.89 12.70 -3.72
CA ALA A 129 18.83 12.62 -2.59
C ALA A 129 20.19 11.95 -2.89
N ASP A 130 20.44 11.46 -4.10
CA ASP A 130 21.71 10.80 -4.41
C ASP A 130 22.85 11.79 -4.69
N SER A 131 23.86 11.80 -3.82
CA SER A 131 25.04 12.65 -3.99
C SER A 131 25.95 12.18 -5.13
N THR A 132 25.86 10.92 -5.55
CA THR A 132 26.69 10.33 -6.60
C THR A 132 26.12 10.51 -8.00
N LYS A 133 24.86 10.95 -8.10
CA LYS A 133 24.11 11.09 -9.36
C LYS A 133 24.11 9.79 -10.18
N SER A 134 23.86 8.66 -9.52
CA SER A 134 23.88 7.32 -10.14
C SER A 134 22.89 7.14 -11.29
N LEU A 135 21.85 7.98 -11.39
CA LEU A 135 20.87 7.95 -12.48
C LEU A 135 21.32 8.71 -13.73
N ASP A 136 22.33 9.59 -13.62
CA ASP A 136 22.75 10.43 -14.75
C ASP A 136 23.34 9.55 -15.86
N ASN A 137 22.82 9.73 -17.08
CA ASN A 137 23.22 8.99 -18.28
C ASN A 137 23.01 7.46 -18.23
N GLN A 138 22.27 6.96 -17.24
CA GLN A 138 21.94 5.53 -17.13
C GLN A 138 20.56 5.25 -17.71
N SER A 139 20.45 4.17 -18.49
CA SER A 139 19.15 3.65 -18.91
C SER A 139 18.56 2.84 -17.77
N ILE A 140 17.36 3.19 -17.34
CA ILE A 140 16.66 2.51 -16.26
C ILE A 140 15.37 1.87 -16.77
N SER A 141 14.93 0.81 -16.10
CA SER A 141 13.63 0.18 -16.30
C SER A 141 12.82 0.30 -15.01
N THR A 142 11.60 0.83 -15.11
CA THR A 142 10.70 0.91 -13.97
C THR A 142 9.28 0.50 -14.36
N THR A 143 8.45 0.21 -13.37
CA THR A 143 7.07 -0.26 -13.58
C THR A 143 6.10 0.50 -12.69
N GLY A 144 4.97 0.88 -13.26
CA GLY A 144 3.89 1.59 -12.58
C GLY A 144 2.62 1.60 -13.44
N PHE A 145 1.60 2.29 -12.97
CA PHE A 145 0.37 2.52 -13.70
C PHE A 145 0.30 3.97 -14.20
N VAL A 146 -0.39 4.16 -15.33
CA VAL A 146 -0.60 5.50 -15.92
C VAL A 146 -1.56 6.31 -15.04
N MET A 147 -1.19 7.57 -14.80
CA MET A 147 -2.00 8.58 -14.12
C MET A 147 -1.82 9.91 -14.86
N GLY A 148 -2.70 10.21 -15.82
CA GLY A 148 -2.53 11.34 -16.72
C GLY A 148 -1.22 11.24 -17.50
N ASP A 149 -0.36 12.26 -17.39
CA ASP A 149 0.96 12.30 -18.04
C ASP A 149 2.09 11.67 -17.20
N ASP A 150 1.74 11.04 -16.07
CA ASP A 150 2.69 10.48 -15.14
C ASP A 150 2.63 8.95 -15.11
N LEU A 151 3.75 8.36 -14.71
CA LEU A 151 3.78 6.99 -14.21
C LEU A 151 3.78 7.01 -12.69
N ALA A 152 2.86 6.25 -12.11
CA ALA A 152 2.65 6.23 -10.66
C ALA A 152 2.73 4.81 -10.09
N ARG A 153 3.10 4.73 -8.82
CA ARG A 153 3.06 3.50 -8.04
C ARG A 153 2.84 3.84 -6.58
N VAL A 154 1.93 3.11 -5.94
CA VAL A 154 1.70 3.32 -4.51
C VAL A 154 2.73 2.58 -3.68
N VAL A 155 3.17 3.20 -2.60
CA VAL A 155 4.20 2.72 -1.67
C VAL A 155 3.58 2.55 -0.30
N ILE A 156 3.82 1.42 0.34
CA ILE A 156 3.42 1.17 1.74
C ILE A 156 4.67 0.80 2.53
N ILE A 157 4.97 1.56 3.58
CA ILE A 157 6.14 1.30 4.45
C ILE A 157 5.77 0.25 5.51
N CYS A 158 4.63 0.42 6.17
CA CYS A 158 4.12 -0.48 7.19
C CYS A 158 2.62 -0.79 7.02
N CYS A 159 1.77 0.18 6.70
CA CYS A 159 0.34 -0.06 6.52
C CYS A 159 -0.37 0.99 5.65
N ALA A 160 -1.64 0.77 5.31
CA ALA A 160 -2.45 1.67 4.48
C ALA A 160 -2.47 3.13 4.97
N ALA A 161 -2.22 3.38 6.26
CA ALA A 161 -2.14 4.73 6.82
C ALA A 161 -0.90 5.52 6.37
N ASP A 162 0.16 4.84 5.92
CA ASP A 162 1.36 5.46 5.35
C ASP A 162 1.44 5.35 3.83
N ALA A 163 0.36 4.92 3.18
CA ALA A 163 0.32 4.79 1.75
C ALA A 163 0.64 6.13 1.08
N GLN A 164 1.69 6.14 0.25
CA GLN A 164 2.14 7.32 -0.48
C GLN A 164 2.25 7.02 -1.98
N LEU A 165 2.03 8.03 -2.81
CA LEU A 165 2.17 7.90 -4.25
C LEU A 165 3.58 8.29 -4.69
N ALA A 166 4.36 7.33 -5.18
CA ALA A 166 5.55 7.62 -5.96
C ALA A 166 5.14 7.90 -7.41
N ARG A 167 5.48 9.07 -7.94
CA ARG A 167 5.13 9.50 -9.30
C ARG A 167 6.32 10.11 -10.03
N VAL A 168 6.37 9.92 -11.34
CA VAL A 168 7.38 10.51 -12.24
C VAL A 168 6.68 11.08 -13.47
N HIS A 169 7.08 12.27 -13.90
CA HIS A 169 6.58 12.86 -15.14
C HIS A 169 7.17 12.12 -16.32
N LEU A 170 6.35 11.74 -17.30
CA LEU A 170 6.84 11.10 -18.53
C LEU A 170 7.03 12.15 -19.61
N SER A 171 8.23 12.22 -20.20
CA SER A 171 8.48 13.03 -21.40
C SER A 171 8.71 12.11 -22.61
N GLY A 172 8.01 12.39 -23.71
CA GLY A 172 8.06 11.60 -24.94
C GLY A 172 6.67 11.16 -25.40
N ASN A 173 6.61 10.36 -26.46
CA ASN A 173 5.34 9.88 -27.01
C ASN A 173 4.80 8.66 -26.23
N VAL A 174 4.33 8.90 -25.00
CA VAL A 174 3.65 7.89 -24.17
C VAL A 174 2.12 8.08 -24.18
N SER A 175 1.66 9.14 -24.83
CA SER A 175 0.26 9.51 -24.98
C SER A 175 -0.52 8.41 -25.72
N GLY A 176 -1.67 8.03 -25.15
CA GLY A 176 -2.58 7.03 -25.73
C GLY A 176 -2.90 5.84 -24.82
N HIS A 177 -2.26 5.71 -23.66
CA HIS A 177 -2.64 4.72 -22.66
C HIS A 177 -3.69 5.31 -21.70
N PRO A 178 -4.80 4.62 -21.43
CA PRO A 178 -5.76 5.06 -20.43
C PRO A 178 -5.18 4.94 -19.01
N ASP A 179 -5.70 5.73 -18.08
CA ASP A 179 -5.39 5.64 -16.66
C ASP A 179 -5.56 4.20 -16.12
N ASP A 180 -4.78 3.85 -15.08
CA ASP A 180 -4.70 2.51 -14.48
C ASP A 180 -4.10 1.42 -15.42
N THR A 181 -3.59 1.80 -16.60
CA THR A 181 -2.82 0.88 -17.46
C THR A 181 -1.43 0.64 -16.87
N TRP A 182 -1.07 -0.62 -16.65
CA TRP A 182 0.25 -0.98 -16.17
C TRP A 182 1.28 -0.99 -17.29
N LEU A 183 2.34 -0.21 -17.11
CA LEU A 183 3.43 -0.07 -18.07
C LEU A 183 4.77 -0.44 -17.43
N ARG A 184 5.63 -1.07 -18.22
CA ARG A 184 7.08 -1.05 -18.04
C ARG A 184 7.65 0.06 -18.89
N ILE A 185 8.28 1.04 -18.24
CA ILE A 185 8.93 2.17 -18.89
C ILE A 185 10.43 1.98 -18.83
N GLU A 186 11.09 2.06 -19.98
CA GLU A 186 12.53 2.15 -20.11
C GLU A 186 12.89 3.55 -20.60
N GLY A 187 13.86 4.17 -19.95
CA GLY A 187 14.19 5.56 -20.22
C GLY A 187 15.34 6.10 -19.39
N ARG A 188 15.51 7.41 -19.44
CA ARG A 188 16.57 8.13 -18.70
C ARG A 188 15.96 9.28 -17.92
N VAL A 189 16.41 9.47 -16.69
CA VAL A 189 15.97 10.62 -15.88
C VAL A 189 16.67 11.86 -16.41
N ILE A 190 15.91 12.92 -16.68
CA ILE A 190 16.48 14.20 -17.09
C ILE A 190 17.25 14.80 -15.89
N PRO A 191 18.57 15.00 -16.00
CA PRO A 191 19.36 15.51 -14.88
C PRO A 191 18.84 16.87 -14.39
N GLY A 192 18.68 17.02 -13.08
CA GLY A 192 18.18 18.26 -12.46
C GLY A 192 16.66 18.49 -12.55
N SER A 193 15.89 17.56 -13.14
CA SER A 193 14.42 17.63 -13.16
C SER A 193 13.77 17.46 -11.78
N SER A 194 14.44 16.80 -10.84
CA SER A 194 14.02 16.74 -9.44
C SER A 194 14.55 17.94 -8.67
N ASN A 195 13.68 18.91 -8.37
CA ASN A 195 14.04 20.13 -7.66
C ASN A 195 12.83 20.69 -6.87
N PRO A 196 13.00 21.73 -6.03
CA PRO A 196 11.90 22.29 -5.25
C PRO A 196 10.71 22.79 -6.07
N SER A 197 10.91 23.28 -7.30
CA SER A 197 9.80 23.74 -8.14
C SER A 197 8.96 22.61 -8.74
N THR A 198 9.53 21.40 -8.87
CA THR A 198 8.81 20.20 -9.29
C THR A 198 8.39 19.34 -8.09
N HIS A 199 8.48 19.87 -6.87
CA HIS A 199 8.23 19.10 -5.63
C HIS A 199 9.08 17.82 -5.54
N PHE A 200 10.29 17.83 -6.12
CA PHE A 200 11.19 16.69 -6.25
C PHE A 200 10.61 15.50 -7.05
N ILE A 201 9.65 15.76 -7.93
CA ILE A 201 9.14 14.80 -8.90
C ILE A 201 10.05 14.88 -10.14
N PRO A 202 10.83 13.83 -10.46
CA PRO A 202 11.70 13.83 -11.63
C PRO A 202 10.90 13.71 -12.93
N THR A 203 11.56 14.02 -14.04
CA THR A 203 11.07 13.75 -15.40
C THR A 203 11.87 12.61 -16.01
N LEU A 204 11.17 11.62 -16.54
CA LEU A 204 11.72 10.45 -17.21
C LEU A 204 11.50 10.57 -18.72
N GLU A 205 12.60 10.67 -19.46
CA GLU A 205 12.59 10.61 -20.91
C GLU A 205 12.41 9.16 -21.36
N VAL A 206 11.24 8.89 -21.93
CA VAL A 206 10.82 7.54 -22.28
C VAL A 206 11.43 7.12 -23.61
N THR A 207 12.22 6.04 -23.57
CA THR A 207 12.76 5.38 -24.76
C THR A 207 11.82 4.27 -25.22
N ARG A 208 11.20 3.54 -24.29
CA ARG A 208 10.26 2.46 -24.59
C ARG A 208 9.18 2.34 -23.52
N ALA A 209 7.93 2.22 -23.95
CA ALA A 209 6.79 1.91 -23.08
C ALA A 209 6.19 0.57 -23.51
N THR A 210 6.10 -0.38 -22.59
CA THR A 210 5.54 -1.72 -22.86
C THR A 210 4.41 -2.01 -21.89
N PRO A 211 3.17 -2.25 -22.35
CA PRO A 211 2.09 -2.69 -21.49
C PRO A 211 2.41 -4.04 -20.83
N ILE A 212 2.09 -4.15 -19.55
CA ILE A 212 2.26 -5.39 -18.77
C ILE A 212 0.95 -5.73 -18.06
N PRO A 213 0.68 -7.02 -17.76
CA PRO A 213 -0.45 -7.37 -16.90
C PRO A 213 -0.26 -6.75 -15.51
N LYS A 214 -1.38 -6.42 -14.85
CA LYS A 214 -1.38 -5.90 -13.48
C LYS A 214 -0.58 -6.86 -12.57
N PRO A 215 0.49 -6.40 -11.92
CA PRO A 215 1.31 -7.25 -11.06
C PRO A 215 0.51 -7.77 -9.87
N ALA A 216 0.87 -8.96 -9.38
CA ALA A 216 0.31 -9.51 -8.15
C ALA A 216 0.50 -8.56 -6.95
N ASN A 217 1.67 -7.91 -6.88
CA ASN A 217 1.96 -6.84 -5.91
C ASN A 217 1.81 -5.48 -6.59
N THR A 218 0.63 -4.88 -6.43
CA THR A 218 0.30 -3.56 -7.00
C THR A 218 1.07 -2.42 -6.32
N TYR A 219 1.58 -2.64 -5.10
CA TYR A 219 2.36 -1.64 -4.35
C TYR A 219 3.85 -1.94 -4.34
N ALA A 220 4.64 -0.92 -4.02
CA ALA A 220 6.03 -1.04 -3.62
C ALA A 220 6.14 -1.01 -2.09
N TYR A 221 7.20 -1.62 -1.53
CA TYR A 221 7.42 -1.81 -0.10
C TYR A 221 8.84 -1.51 0.32
#